data_AF-A0A6V7VCF0-F1
#
_entry.id   AF-A0A6V7VCF0-F1
#
_cell.length_a   1.000
_cell.length_b   1.000
_cell.length_c   1.000
_cell.angle_alpha   90.00
_cell.angle_beta   90.00
_cell.angle_gamma   90.00
#
_symmetry.space_group_name_H-M   'P 1'
#
loop_
_entity.id
_entity.type
_entity.pdbx_description
1 polymer ?
#
loop_
_entity_poly.entity_id
_entity_poly.type
_entity_poly.pdbx_seq_one_letter_code
_entity_poly.pdbx_strand_id
1 'polypeptide(L)'
;MELEVIAVYLQTCTECEHKRTKIKKNIVKKEIVPNPKGYAESYQVDFIDMESQSDGHYSWILVVQDKYTKFVHLRALQNKDSRSIAFLLEEIFAQFGPPQVLHAGNCREFENEHIHSLCSEWKVKLINGNSRKSLNEESVERASHDIENIILTWETSLQRNDWANNLKIFQLMKNNRFHKSLQKTPYEAVFGRKLHSLPSSVSIDDQIEEFVINGFYVEQTENNKEEIPEEIPPTCSDSQFDEQGEEIIKYCRCNSECKGNRCCCKKEGRFCGNKCHKSLSCSNNFLA
;
A
#
# COMPACT_ATOMS: atom_id res chain seq x y z
N MET A 1 -6.34 11.76 -54.21
CA MET A 1 -6.17 13.20 -53.94
C MET A 1 -6.42 13.57 -52.49
N GLU A 2 -7.63 13.45 -51.92
CA GLU A 2 -7.87 13.94 -50.54
C GLU A 2 -7.05 13.21 -49.44
N LEU A 3 -6.86 11.90 -49.55
CA LEU A 3 -6.08 11.13 -48.57
C LEU A 3 -4.58 11.46 -48.59
N GLU A 4 -4.02 11.81 -49.76
CA GLU A 4 -2.60 12.13 -49.90
C GLU A 4 -2.28 13.50 -49.29
N VAL A 5 -3.18 14.47 -49.43
CA VAL A 5 -3.03 15.80 -48.83
C VAL A 5 -3.08 15.71 -47.30
N ILE A 6 -3.95 14.87 -46.74
CA ILE A 6 -4.01 14.61 -45.30
C ILE A 6 -2.72 13.94 -44.81
N ALA A 7 -2.19 12.97 -45.55
CA ALA A 7 -0.96 12.27 -45.18
C ALA A 7 0.25 13.23 -45.17
N VAL A 8 0.37 14.09 -46.17
CA VAL A 8 1.42 15.12 -46.24
C VAL A 8 1.27 16.12 -45.09
N TYR A 9 0.06 16.63 -44.85
CA TYR A 9 -0.21 17.57 -43.75
C TYR A 9 0.16 17.00 -42.38
N LEU A 10 -0.16 15.72 -42.12
CA LEU A 10 0.21 15.05 -40.86
C LEU A 10 1.71 14.82 -40.70
N GLN A 11 2.47 14.75 -41.81
CA GLN A 11 3.92 14.60 -41.79
C GLN A 11 4.66 15.94 -41.66
N THR A 12 4.10 17.03 -42.18
CA THR A 12 4.73 18.36 -42.17
C THR A 12 4.18 19.31 -41.11
N CYS A 13 3.15 18.88 -40.35
CA CYS A 13 2.56 19.69 -39.29
C CYS A 13 3.52 19.83 -38.11
N THR A 14 4.00 21.06 -37.90
CA THR A 14 4.94 21.44 -36.84
C THR A 14 4.39 21.13 -35.44
N GLU A 15 3.09 21.31 -35.20
CA GLU A 15 2.43 20.96 -33.94
C GLU A 15 2.43 19.43 -33.68
N CYS A 16 2.20 18.63 -34.72
CA CYS A 16 2.28 17.16 -34.64
C CYS A 16 3.72 16.69 -34.44
N GLU A 17 4.69 17.36 -35.06
CA GLU A 17 6.12 17.08 -34.92
C GLU A 17 6.67 17.45 -33.54
N HIS A 18 6.26 18.58 -32.96
CA HIS A 18 6.57 18.97 -31.58
C HIS A 18 5.99 17.98 -30.55
N LYS A 19 4.79 17.43 -30.81
CA LYS A 19 4.23 16.35 -29.98
C LYS A 19 5.01 15.03 -30.14
N ARG A 20 5.42 14.65 -31.36
CA ARG A 20 6.23 13.44 -31.62
C ARG A 20 7.62 13.50 -30.99
N THR A 21 8.29 14.64 -31.05
CA THR A 21 9.64 14.83 -30.46
C THR A 21 9.60 14.80 -28.93
N LYS A 22 8.53 15.29 -28.29
CA LYS A 22 8.30 15.11 -26.84
C LYS A 22 7.98 13.65 -26.45
N ILE A 23 7.46 12.82 -27.36
CA ILE A 23 7.14 11.40 -27.11
C ILE A 23 8.38 10.50 -27.16
N LYS A 24 9.53 10.99 -27.64
CA LYS A 24 10.83 10.33 -27.39
C LYS A 24 11.22 10.49 -25.92
N LYS A 25 10.44 9.89 -25.02
CA LYS A 25 10.87 9.63 -23.65
C LYS A 25 12.18 8.85 -23.78
N ASN A 26 13.26 9.38 -23.25
CA ASN A 26 14.45 8.59 -22.98
C ASN A 26 13.97 7.36 -22.20
N ILE A 27 13.93 6.21 -22.88
CA ILE A 27 13.73 4.92 -22.23
C ILE A 27 15.04 4.70 -21.49
N VAL A 28 15.12 5.23 -20.28
CA VAL A 28 16.12 4.78 -19.31
C VAL A 28 15.90 3.27 -19.26
N LYS A 29 16.89 2.51 -19.75
CA LYS A 29 16.86 1.05 -19.67
C LYS A 29 16.70 0.73 -18.19
N LYS A 30 15.48 0.38 -17.77
CA LYS A 30 15.24 -0.13 -16.43
C LYS A 30 16.09 -1.39 -16.33
N GLU A 31 17.02 -1.42 -15.39
CA GLU A 31 17.83 -2.60 -15.19
C GLU A 31 16.88 -3.76 -14.85
N ILE A 32 16.85 -4.77 -15.72
CA ILE A 32 15.96 -5.92 -15.57
C ILE A 32 16.62 -6.83 -14.54
N VAL A 33 16.31 -6.59 -13.27
CA VAL A 33 16.66 -7.52 -12.21
C VAL A 33 15.72 -8.71 -12.32
N PRO A 34 16.23 -9.94 -12.42
CA PRO A 34 15.39 -11.13 -12.42
C PRO A 34 14.48 -11.15 -11.18
N ASN A 35 13.27 -11.67 -11.34
CA ASN A 35 12.44 -11.93 -10.17
C ASN A 35 13.16 -12.94 -9.26
N PRO A 36 13.25 -12.67 -7.95
CA PRO A 36 13.85 -13.61 -7.01
C PRO A 36 13.05 -14.91 -7.00
N LYS A 37 13.75 -16.03 -6.84
CA LYS A 37 13.23 -17.40 -6.82
C LYS A 37 13.30 -18.02 -5.43
N GLY A 38 13.96 -17.38 -4.50
CA GLY A 38 14.18 -17.87 -3.14
C GLY A 38 14.27 -16.74 -2.11
N TYR A 39 14.22 -17.14 -0.85
CA TYR A 39 14.45 -16.26 0.28
C TYR A 39 15.89 -15.73 0.28
N ALA A 40 16.07 -14.47 0.69
CA ALA A 40 17.36 -13.78 0.74
C ALA A 40 18.06 -13.69 -0.63
N GLU A 41 17.34 -13.77 -1.74
CA GLU A 41 17.90 -13.38 -3.05
C GLU A 41 17.80 -11.88 -3.26
N SER A 42 16.70 -11.26 -2.82
CA SER A 42 16.47 -9.84 -3.04
C SER A 42 15.68 -9.21 -1.92
N TYR A 43 16.29 -8.23 -1.27
CA TYR A 43 15.66 -7.41 -0.25
C TYR A 43 15.27 -6.05 -0.79
N GLN A 44 14.25 -5.49 -0.16
CA GLN A 44 13.79 -4.14 -0.41
C GLN A 44 13.59 -3.43 0.92
N VAL A 45 14.06 -2.20 1.00
CA VAL A 45 14.03 -1.41 2.23
C VAL A 45 13.04 -0.27 2.12
N ASP A 46 12.54 0.15 3.28
CA ASP A 46 11.68 1.32 3.46
C ASP A 46 11.80 1.83 4.91
N PHE A 47 11.23 3.00 5.17
CA PHE A 47 11.15 3.57 6.52
C PHE A 47 9.71 3.89 6.88
N ILE A 48 9.33 3.57 8.12
CA ILE A 48 8.11 4.11 8.75
C ILE A 48 8.52 5.28 9.63
N ASP A 49 7.82 6.39 9.45
CA ASP A 49 7.94 7.60 10.27
C ASP A 49 7.09 7.44 11.54
N MET A 50 7.75 7.49 12.69
CA MET A 50 7.12 7.39 14.00
C MET A 50 7.36 8.66 14.82
N GLU A 51 7.77 9.79 14.22
CA GLU A 51 8.17 10.99 14.96
C GLU A 51 7.05 11.52 15.86
N SER A 52 5.81 11.55 15.37
CA SER A 52 4.64 11.98 16.16
C SER A 52 4.27 11.04 17.31
N GLN A 53 4.79 9.81 17.30
CA GLN A 53 4.51 8.74 18.26
C GLN A 53 5.81 8.07 18.71
N SER A 54 6.84 8.87 18.96
CA SER A 54 8.16 8.36 19.35
C SER A 54 8.07 7.54 20.65
N ASP A 55 8.80 6.42 20.72
CA ASP A 55 8.96 5.59 21.93
C ASP A 55 10.37 5.79 22.48
N GLY A 56 10.48 6.58 23.54
CA GLY A 56 11.76 6.99 24.12
C GLY A 56 12.63 7.76 23.11
N HIS A 57 13.74 7.16 22.69
CA HIS A 57 14.64 7.75 21.70
C HIS A 57 14.37 7.27 20.27
N TYR A 58 13.42 6.35 20.05
CA TYR A 58 13.12 5.80 18.74
C TYR A 58 12.01 6.58 18.07
N SER A 59 12.25 7.01 16.83
CA SER A 59 11.32 7.81 16.02
C SER A 59 11.14 7.26 14.60
N TRP A 60 11.81 6.15 14.27
CA TRP A 60 11.80 5.56 12.95
C TRP A 60 11.82 4.04 13.03
N ILE A 61 11.24 3.37 12.03
CA ILE A 61 11.39 1.92 11.85
C ILE A 61 12.00 1.66 10.48
N LEU A 62 13.11 0.93 10.44
CA LEU A 62 13.64 0.34 9.21
C LEU A 62 12.84 -0.93 8.90
N VAL A 63 12.25 -0.96 7.71
CA VAL A 63 11.54 -2.12 7.17
C VAL A 63 12.41 -2.75 6.08
N VAL A 64 12.77 -4.03 6.25
CA VAL A 64 13.49 -4.80 5.21
C VAL A 64 12.62 -5.99 4.80
N GLN A 65 12.07 -5.94 3.59
CA GLN A 65 11.20 -6.98 3.06
C GLN A 65 11.95 -7.87 2.05
N ASP A 66 11.85 -9.18 2.23
CA ASP A 66 12.19 -10.16 1.19
C ASP A 66 11.17 -10.11 0.06
N LYS A 67 11.63 -9.88 -1.17
CA LYS A 67 10.73 -9.69 -2.31
C LYS A 67 10.01 -10.96 -2.74
N TYR A 68 10.57 -12.13 -2.46
CA TYR A 68 10.00 -13.43 -2.84
C TYR A 68 9.00 -13.92 -1.79
N THR A 69 9.42 -14.10 -0.54
CA THR A 69 8.61 -14.64 0.55
C THR A 69 7.75 -13.60 1.25
N LYS A 70 7.94 -12.31 0.94
CA LYS A 70 7.26 -11.17 1.61
C LYS A 70 7.57 -11.07 3.10
N PHE A 71 8.56 -11.82 3.58
CA PHE A 71 9.00 -11.81 4.97
C PHE A 71 9.64 -10.46 5.30
N VAL A 72 9.25 -9.86 6.42
CA VAL A 72 9.76 -8.57 6.87
C VAL A 72 10.70 -8.74 8.06
N HIS A 73 11.74 -7.92 8.08
CA HIS A 73 12.58 -7.65 9.24
C HIS A 73 12.38 -6.20 9.65
N LEU A 74 12.15 -5.97 10.94
CA LEU A 74 11.92 -4.65 11.51
C LEU A 74 13.04 -4.29 12.48
N ARG A 75 13.49 -3.04 12.43
CA ARG A 75 14.44 -2.48 13.40
C ARG A 75 14.05 -1.05 13.77
N ALA A 76 14.06 -0.75 15.07
CA ALA A 76 13.82 0.60 15.56
C ALA A 76 15.08 1.47 15.35
N LEU A 77 14.86 2.73 15.02
CA LEU A 77 15.89 3.72 14.73
C LEU A 77 15.58 5.02 15.47
N GLN A 78 16.62 5.65 16.02
CA GLN A 78 16.47 6.98 16.61
C GLN A 78 16.34 8.05 15.53
N ASN A 79 17.08 7.88 14.46
CA ASN A 79 17.10 8.75 13.29
C ASN A 79 17.57 7.91 12.08
N LYS A 80 17.53 8.49 10.89
CA LYS A 80 18.00 7.84 9.67
C LYS A 80 19.49 8.02 9.42
N ASP A 81 20.30 7.95 10.48
CA ASP A 81 21.75 7.98 10.35
C ASP A 81 22.25 6.76 9.57
N SER A 82 23.06 7.02 8.55
CA SER A 82 23.59 6.01 7.63
C SER A 82 24.42 4.91 8.32
N ARG A 83 25.17 5.24 9.37
CA ARG A 83 25.97 4.26 10.13
C ARG A 83 25.06 3.34 10.93
N SER A 84 24.02 3.89 11.55
CA SER A 84 23.00 3.14 12.27
C SER A 84 22.23 2.20 11.34
N ILE A 85 21.85 2.68 10.14
CA ILE A 85 21.20 1.85 9.12
C ILE A 85 22.13 0.72 8.67
N ALA A 86 23.40 1.02 8.38
CA ALA A 86 24.37 0.01 7.96
C ALA A 86 24.56 -1.09 9.03
N PHE A 87 24.69 -0.70 10.29
CA PHE A 87 24.79 -1.63 11.42
C PHE A 87 23.57 -2.56 11.50
N LEU A 88 22.35 -2.02 11.42
CA LEU A 88 21.13 -2.81 11.49
C LEU A 88 20.94 -3.75 10.30
N LEU A 89 21.36 -3.32 9.10
CA LEU A 89 21.38 -4.19 7.93
C LEU A 89 22.39 -5.32 8.08
N GLU A 90 23.58 -5.03 8.61
CA GLU A 90 24.60 -6.04 8.91
C GLU A 90 24.08 -7.08 9.90
N GLU A 91 23.37 -6.67 10.95
CA GLU A 91 22.73 -7.60 11.88
C GLU A 91 21.75 -8.55 11.17
N ILE A 92 20.95 -8.02 10.24
CA ILE A 92 20.02 -8.83 9.44
C ILE A 92 20.80 -9.79 8.54
N PHE A 93 21.86 -9.32 7.87
CA PHE A 93 22.68 -10.14 6.97
C PHE A 93 23.40 -11.26 7.72
N ALA A 94 23.96 -10.96 8.89
CA ALA A 94 24.63 -11.94 9.74
C ALA A 94 23.66 -13.01 10.27
N GLN A 95 22.43 -12.62 10.59
CA GLN A 95 21.45 -13.53 11.19
C GLN A 95 20.71 -14.39 10.14
N PHE A 96 20.37 -13.82 8.98
CA PHE A 96 19.48 -14.46 7.99
C PHE A 96 20.12 -14.67 6.61
N GLY A 97 21.34 -14.17 6.42
CA GLY A 97 22.05 -14.17 5.16
C GLY A 97 21.94 -12.82 4.43
N PRO A 98 23.01 -12.38 3.74
CA PRO A 98 22.95 -11.20 2.90
C PRO A 98 22.11 -11.46 1.63
N PRO A 99 21.39 -10.46 1.10
CA PRO A 99 20.73 -10.58 -0.18
C PRO A 99 21.73 -10.51 -1.35
N GLN A 100 21.40 -11.05 -2.51
CA GLN A 100 22.18 -10.76 -3.72
C GLN A 100 21.95 -9.32 -4.19
N VAL A 101 20.73 -8.81 -4.01
CA VAL A 101 20.33 -7.47 -4.43
C VAL A 101 19.57 -6.76 -3.30
N LEU A 102 20.03 -5.57 -2.93
CA LEU A 102 19.34 -4.67 -2.01
C LEU A 102 18.73 -3.52 -2.79
N HIS A 103 17.39 -3.42 -2.79
CA HIS A 103 16.65 -2.35 -3.42
C HIS A 103 16.37 -1.24 -2.41
N ALA A 104 17.05 -0.10 -2.57
CA ALA A 104 16.85 1.09 -1.73
C ALA A 104 15.69 1.98 -2.17
N GLY A 105 15.13 1.77 -3.37
CA GLY A 105 14.16 2.70 -3.93
C GLY A 105 14.73 4.12 -4.00
N ASN A 106 13.92 5.15 -3.78
CA ASN A 106 14.37 6.55 -3.81
C ASN A 106 14.87 7.06 -2.44
N CYS A 107 15.22 6.18 -1.51
CA CYS A 107 15.75 6.55 -0.19
C CYS A 107 17.17 7.11 -0.33
N ARG A 108 17.31 8.43 -0.12
CA ARG A 108 18.61 9.12 -0.21
C ARG A 108 19.57 8.67 0.88
N GLU A 109 19.03 8.17 1.98
CA GLU A 109 19.76 7.63 3.13
C GLU A 109 20.55 6.37 2.78
N PHE A 110 20.37 5.78 1.61
CA PHE A 110 21.17 4.66 1.10
C PHE A 110 22.27 5.09 0.11
N GLU A 111 22.33 6.37 -0.26
CA GLU A 111 23.38 6.95 -1.10
C GLU A 111 24.50 7.51 -0.22
N ASN A 112 25.21 6.62 0.49
CA ASN A 112 26.30 7.00 1.39
C ASN A 112 27.39 5.92 1.48
N GLU A 113 28.57 6.31 1.96
CA GLU A 113 29.74 5.45 2.03
C GLU A 113 29.59 4.23 2.95
N HIS A 114 28.84 4.34 4.05
CA HIS A 114 28.67 3.23 5.00
C HIS A 114 27.86 2.09 4.37
N ILE A 115 26.77 2.42 3.69
CA ILE A 115 25.93 1.43 2.99
C ILE A 115 26.68 0.85 1.79
N HIS A 116 27.40 1.68 1.02
CA HIS A 116 28.23 1.19 -0.09
C HIS A 116 29.34 0.24 0.40
N SER A 117 30.00 0.57 1.52
CA SER A 117 31.04 -0.27 2.12
C SER A 117 30.46 -1.61 2.59
N LEU A 118 29.35 -1.58 3.32
CA LEU A 118 28.62 -2.79 3.76
C LEU A 118 28.25 -3.67 2.56
N CYS A 119 27.62 -3.09 1.53
CA CYS A 119 27.25 -3.84 0.35
C CYS A 119 28.46 -4.44 -0.39
N SER A 120 29.58 -3.71 -0.45
CA SER A 120 30.82 -4.22 -1.05
C SER A 120 31.40 -5.40 -0.27
N GLU A 121 31.45 -5.30 1.06
CA GLU A 121 31.98 -6.35 1.95
C GLU A 121 31.16 -7.65 1.83
N TRP A 122 29.84 -7.52 1.88
CA TRP A 122 28.91 -8.65 1.83
C TRP A 122 28.56 -9.10 0.39
N LYS A 123 29.19 -8.49 -0.63
CA LYS A 123 28.96 -8.75 -2.06
C LYS A 123 27.50 -8.59 -2.50
N VAL A 124 26.82 -7.63 -1.90
CA VAL A 124 25.43 -7.24 -2.18
C VAL A 124 25.41 -6.20 -3.28
N LYS A 125 24.58 -6.40 -4.31
CA LYS A 125 24.33 -5.37 -5.32
C LYS A 125 23.31 -4.36 -4.80
N LEU A 126 23.73 -3.13 -4.53
CA LEU A 126 22.83 -2.02 -4.21
C LEU A 126 22.17 -1.48 -5.48
N ILE A 127 20.85 -1.34 -5.45
CA ILE A 127 20.06 -0.73 -6.52
C ILE A 127 19.25 0.43 -5.95
N ASN A 128 19.62 1.64 -6.35
CA ASN A 128 18.87 2.85 -6.07
C ASN A 128 17.80 3.06 -7.16
N GLY A 129 16.66 3.59 -6.74
CA GLY A 129 15.52 3.89 -7.59
C GLY A 129 15.85 4.99 -8.60
N ASN A 130 15.16 4.93 -9.74
CA ASN A 130 15.00 6.08 -10.62
C ASN A 130 13.67 6.77 -10.26
N SER A 131 13.53 8.04 -10.64
CA SER A 131 12.39 8.95 -10.34
C SER A 131 10.97 8.46 -10.64
N ARG A 132 10.78 7.25 -11.17
CA ARG A 132 9.47 6.62 -11.38
C ARG A 132 9.30 5.42 -10.45
N LYS A 133 8.37 5.59 -9.51
CA LYS A 133 7.88 4.57 -8.60
C LYS A 133 7.57 3.28 -9.34
N SER A 134 8.38 2.26 -9.13
CA SER A 134 8.17 0.95 -9.75
C SER A 134 7.12 0.15 -8.96
N LEU A 135 6.42 -0.79 -9.62
CA LEU A 135 5.53 -1.76 -8.95
C LEU A 135 6.22 -2.51 -7.77
N ASN A 136 7.55 -2.60 -7.80
CA ASN A 136 8.34 -3.18 -6.73
C ASN A 136 8.37 -2.25 -5.50
N GLU A 137 8.55 -0.93 -5.68
CA GLU A 137 8.44 0.08 -4.62
C GLU A 137 7.10 -0.01 -3.88
N GLU A 138 6.01 -0.26 -4.58
CA GLU A 138 4.69 -0.38 -3.95
C GLU A 138 4.51 -1.62 -3.04
N SER A 139 5.37 -2.65 -3.17
CA SER A 139 5.24 -3.87 -2.34
C SER A 139 5.65 -3.61 -0.90
N VAL A 140 6.79 -2.93 -0.70
CA VAL A 140 7.31 -2.63 0.64
C VAL A 140 6.45 -1.58 1.33
N GLU A 141 5.97 -0.57 0.59
CA GLU A 141 5.09 0.46 1.15
C GLU A 141 3.77 -0.11 1.68
N ARG A 142 3.18 -1.10 0.98
CA ARG A 142 2.01 -1.82 1.50
C ARG A 142 2.35 -2.58 2.79
N ALA A 143 3.54 -3.18 2.86
CA ALA A 143 3.98 -3.85 4.07
C ALA A 143 4.20 -2.85 5.22
N SER A 144 4.80 -1.68 4.95
CA SER A 144 4.97 -0.57 5.89
C SER A 144 3.61 -0.11 6.44
N HIS A 145 2.62 0.09 5.57
CA HIS A 145 1.27 0.46 6.00
C HIS A 145 0.58 -0.62 6.85
N ASP A 146 0.73 -1.90 6.48
CA ASP A 146 0.21 -2.99 7.31
C ASP A 146 0.85 -3.01 8.71
N ILE A 147 2.14 -2.66 8.81
CA ILE A 147 2.86 -2.60 10.08
C ILE A 147 2.39 -1.40 10.91
N GLU A 148 2.23 -0.22 10.31
CA GLU A 148 1.63 0.96 10.96
C GLU A 148 0.27 0.60 11.58
N ASN A 149 -0.60 -0.08 10.83
CA ASN A 149 -1.92 -0.48 11.33
C ASN A 149 -1.83 -1.48 12.50
N ILE A 150 -0.88 -2.42 12.48
CA ILE A 150 -0.62 -3.34 13.60
C ILE A 150 -0.22 -2.53 14.85
N ILE A 151 0.69 -1.56 14.70
CA ILE A 151 1.17 -0.73 15.81
C ILE A 151 0.03 0.14 16.35
N LEU A 152 -0.68 0.87 15.50
CA LEU A 152 -1.80 1.73 15.90
C LEU A 152 -2.89 0.95 16.65
N THR A 153 -3.19 -0.26 16.18
CA THR A 153 -4.16 -1.14 16.85
C THR A 153 -3.67 -1.52 18.24
N TRP A 154 -2.40 -1.95 18.37
CA TRP A 154 -1.79 -2.29 19.64
C TRP A 154 -1.83 -1.13 20.65
N GLU A 155 -1.39 0.05 20.22
CA GLU A 155 -1.33 1.24 21.07
C GLU A 155 -2.71 1.67 21.55
N THR A 156 -3.70 1.65 20.65
CA THR A 156 -5.09 2.02 20.98
C THR A 156 -5.73 1.03 21.95
N SER A 157 -5.51 -0.27 21.76
CA SER A 157 -6.10 -1.32 22.58
C SER A 157 -5.51 -1.38 23.99
N LEU A 158 -4.21 -1.14 24.13
CA LEU A 158 -3.52 -1.21 25.43
C LEU A 158 -3.32 0.15 26.10
N GLN A 159 -3.61 1.25 25.40
CA GLN A 159 -3.33 2.63 25.84
C GLN A 159 -1.87 2.83 26.26
N ARG A 160 -0.94 2.25 25.49
CA ARG A 160 0.51 2.27 25.74
C ARG A 160 1.26 2.63 24.47
N ASN A 161 2.25 3.51 24.59
CA ASN A 161 3.22 3.78 23.54
C ASN A 161 4.54 3.10 23.93
N ASP A 162 4.63 1.80 23.62
CA ASP A 162 5.81 0.96 23.82
C ASP A 162 6.14 0.12 22.57
N TRP A 163 5.89 0.70 21.39
CA TRP A 163 6.00 0.00 20.11
C TRP A 163 7.42 -0.49 19.82
N ALA A 164 8.46 0.21 20.29
CA ALA A 164 9.85 -0.18 20.01
C ALA A 164 10.20 -1.48 20.74
N ASN A 165 9.72 -1.65 21.98
CA ASN A 165 9.89 -2.87 22.75
C ASN A 165 9.11 -4.05 22.16
N ASN A 166 7.96 -3.79 21.55
CA ASN A 166 7.09 -4.80 20.97
C ASN A 166 7.34 -5.06 19.47
N LEU A 167 8.33 -4.40 18.86
CA LEU A 167 8.58 -4.48 17.41
C LEU A 167 8.81 -5.91 16.90
N LYS A 168 9.44 -6.78 17.72
CA LYS A 168 9.64 -8.21 17.40
C LYS A 168 8.31 -8.98 17.32
N ILE A 169 7.33 -8.59 18.14
CA ILE A 169 5.97 -9.16 18.11
C ILE A 169 5.27 -8.71 16.83
N PHE A 170 5.32 -7.42 16.49
CA PHE A 170 4.70 -6.90 15.25
C PHE A 170 5.30 -7.54 14.00
N GLN A 171 6.62 -7.74 13.99
CA GLN A 171 7.30 -8.50 12.94
C GLN A 171 6.74 -9.93 12.83
N LEU A 172 6.57 -10.63 13.96
CA LEU A 172 6.01 -11.98 13.97
C LEU A 172 4.57 -12.01 13.46
N MET A 173 3.73 -11.08 13.91
CA MET A 173 2.34 -10.95 13.46
C MET A 173 2.24 -10.70 11.95
N LYS A 174 3.04 -9.75 11.43
CA LYS A 174 3.08 -9.45 10.00
C LYS A 174 3.56 -10.67 9.19
N ASN A 175 4.58 -11.38 9.67
CA ASN A 175 5.12 -12.56 9.00
C ASN A 175 4.23 -13.80 9.11
N ASN A 176 3.34 -13.85 10.10
CA ASN A 176 2.38 -14.95 10.26
C ASN A 176 1.02 -14.67 9.58
N ARG A 177 0.84 -13.51 8.93
CA ARG A 177 -0.36 -13.20 8.17
C ARG A 177 -0.38 -13.96 6.83
N PHE A 178 -1.53 -14.54 6.49
CA PHE A 178 -1.71 -15.18 5.18
C PHE A 178 -1.49 -14.17 4.04
N HIS A 179 -0.68 -14.54 3.04
CA HIS A 179 -0.44 -13.71 1.89
C HIS A 179 -1.03 -14.34 0.63
N LYS A 180 -2.04 -13.70 0.04
CA LYS A 180 -2.81 -14.23 -1.11
C LYS A 180 -1.93 -14.68 -2.28
N SER A 181 -0.89 -13.93 -2.64
CA SER A 181 -0.02 -14.33 -3.77
C SER A 181 0.89 -15.53 -3.45
N LEU A 182 1.15 -15.81 -2.18
CA LEU A 182 2.01 -16.93 -1.76
C LEU A 182 1.19 -18.19 -1.48
N GLN A 183 -0.11 -18.03 -1.20
CA GLN A 183 -0.99 -19.10 -0.71
C GLN A 183 -0.51 -19.73 0.61
N LYS A 184 0.26 -18.96 1.39
CA LYS A 184 0.83 -19.31 2.70
C LYS A 184 1.28 -18.03 3.41
N THR A 185 1.68 -18.15 4.68
CA THR A 185 2.27 -17.02 5.41
C THR A 185 3.73 -16.79 4.99
N PRO A 186 4.26 -15.55 5.07
CA PRO A 186 5.69 -15.31 4.89
C PRO A 186 6.57 -16.19 5.79
N TYR A 187 6.15 -16.44 7.03
CA TYR A 187 6.82 -17.34 7.96
C TYR A 187 6.88 -18.78 7.42
N GLU A 188 5.75 -19.32 6.96
CA GLU A 188 5.70 -20.65 6.33
C GLU A 188 6.58 -20.71 5.06
N ALA A 189 6.62 -19.63 4.28
CA ALA A 189 7.43 -19.55 3.08
C ALA A 189 8.93 -19.60 3.36
N VAL A 190 9.39 -19.04 4.49
CA VAL A 190 10.81 -19.05 4.89
C VAL A 190 11.18 -20.33 5.64
N PHE A 191 10.39 -20.74 6.62
CA PHE A 191 10.75 -21.82 7.55
C PHE A 191 10.18 -23.19 7.19
N GLY A 192 9.35 -23.27 6.14
CA GLY A 192 8.75 -24.54 5.67
C GLY A 192 7.74 -25.16 6.66
N ARG A 193 7.36 -24.43 7.71
CA ARG A 193 6.41 -24.88 8.73
C ARG A 193 5.54 -23.72 9.21
N LYS A 194 4.35 -24.05 9.70
CA LYS A 194 3.46 -23.08 10.36
C LYS A 194 4.09 -22.59 11.65
N LEU A 195 3.78 -21.34 12.03
CA LEU A 195 4.04 -20.89 13.39
C LEU A 195 3.18 -21.73 14.34
N HIS A 196 3.75 -22.17 15.47
CA HIS A 196 3.03 -23.00 16.43
C HIS A 196 1.96 -22.20 17.18
N SER A 197 2.37 -21.08 17.77
CA SER A 197 1.49 -20.11 18.44
C SER A 197 2.21 -18.77 18.58
N LEU A 198 1.44 -17.69 18.75
CA LEU A 198 1.97 -16.43 19.26
C LEU A 198 2.26 -16.56 20.77
N PRO A 199 3.17 -15.74 21.34
CA PRO A 199 3.37 -15.70 22.78
C PRO A 199 2.07 -15.30 23.50
N SER A 200 1.78 -15.91 24.65
CA SER A 200 0.57 -15.60 25.43
C SER A 200 0.52 -14.16 25.95
N SER A 201 1.67 -13.47 26.04
CA SER A 201 1.75 -12.04 26.35
C SER A 201 1.28 -11.15 25.20
N VAL A 202 1.09 -11.71 24.01
CA VAL A 202 0.44 -11.09 22.84
C VAL A 202 -1.06 -11.38 22.88
N SER A 203 -1.64 -11.62 24.08
CA SER A 203 -3.09 -11.63 24.32
C SER A 203 -3.66 -10.22 24.16
N ILE A 204 -3.54 -9.74 22.93
CA ILE A 204 -4.42 -8.82 22.30
C ILE A 204 -5.76 -9.58 22.27
N ASP A 205 -6.80 -9.01 22.85
CA ASP A 205 -8.14 -9.61 23.00
C ASP A 205 -8.50 -10.47 21.77
N ASP A 206 -9.14 -11.65 21.93
CA ASP A 206 -9.41 -12.56 20.80
C ASP A 206 -10.10 -11.84 19.61
N GLN A 207 -10.86 -10.77 19.91
CA GLN A 207 -11.49 -9.86 18.94
C GLN A 207 -10.50 -9.04 18.11
N ILE A 208 -9.36 -8.66 18.69
CA ILE A 208 -8.29 -7.92 18.02
C ILE A 208 -7.33 -8.91 17.35
N GLU A 209 -7.16 -10.14 17.83
CA GLU A 209 -6.52 -11.18 17.01
C GLU A 209 -7.35 -11.44 15.75
N GLU A 210 -8.69 -11.43 15.83
CA GLU A 210 -9.58 -11.44 14.67
C GLU A 210 -9.56 -10.12 13.87
N PHE A 211 -9.46 -8.94 14.46
CA PHE A 211 -9.34 -7.67 13.73
C PHE A 211 -7.98 -7.52 13.04
N VAL A 212 -6.91 -7.93 13.71
CA VAL A 212 -5.56 -7.90 13.16
C VAL A 212 -5.44 -9.02 12.14
N ILE A 213 -5.81 -10.28 12.39
CA ILE A 213 -5.66 -11.38 11.43
C ILE A 213 -6.74 -11.36 10.33
N ASN A 214 -8.02 -11.16 10.69
CA ASN A 214 -9.20 -11.20 9.83
C ASN A 214 -9.81 -9.83 9.47
N GLY A 215 -9.40 -8.69 10.05
CA GLY A 215 -9.99 -7.37 9.76
C GLY A 215 -9.74 -6.82 8.34
N PHE A 216 -9.10 -7.60 7.47
CA PHE A 216 -9.06 -7.38 6.02
C PHE A 216 -9.67 -8.54 5.18
N TYR A 217 -10.20 -9.57 5.84
CA TYR A 217 -11.00 -10.65 5.25
C TYR A 217 -12.48 -10.28 5.09
N VAL A 218 -12.89 -9.05 5.41
CA VAL A 218 -14.08 -8.46 4.77
C VAL A 218 -13.68 -8.09 3.34
N GLU A 219 -13.61 -9.11 2.48
CA GLU A 219 -13.62 -8.93 1.04
C GLU A 219 -14.87 -8.11 0.70
N GLN A 220 -14.86 -7.19 -0.28
CA GLN A 220 -14.89 -7.59 -1.69
C GLN A 220 -15.65 -8.92 -1.94
N THR A 221 -16.75 -9.16 -1.24
CA THR A 221 -17.77 -10.15 -1.59
C THR A 221 -19.12 -9.59 -1.21
N GLU A 222 -19.94 -9.35 -2.22
CA GLU A 222 -21.37 -9.18 -2.11
C GLU A 222 -22.01 -10.36 -1.34
N ASN A 223 -23.15 -10.05 -0.70
CA ASN A 223 -24.14 -10.98 -0.12
C ASN A 223 -23.85 -11.52 1.29
N ASN A 224 -24.38 -10.83 2.31
CA ASN A 224 -25.58 -11.34 2.99
C ASN A 224 -26.21 -10.26 3.89
N LYS A 225 -27.54 -10.22 3.84
CA LYS A 225 -28.42 -9.36 4.63
C LYS A 225 -28.48 -9.90 6.06
N GLU A 226 -28.46 -9.01 7.04
CA GLU A 226 -29.25 -9.18 8.27
C GLU A 226 -29.62 -7.80 8.82
N GLU A 227 -30.89 -7.68 9.20
CA GLU A 227 -31.66 -6.47 9.51
C GLU A 227 -31.41 -5.98 10.96
N ILE A 228 -32.10 -4.87 11.31
CA ILE A 228 -32.52 -4.35 12.64
C ILE A 228 -31.90 -2.96 12.96
N PRO A 229 -32.66 -1.97 13.50
CA PRO A 229 -34.01 -1.49 13.21
C PRO A 229 -34.04 0.05 12.97
N GLU A 230 -35.22 0.55 12.60
CA GLU A 230 -35.56 1.96 12.36
C GLU A 230 -35.21 2.92 13.50
N GLU A 231 -34.52 4.04 13.20
CA GLU A 231 -34.79 5.34 13.84
C GLU A 231 -34.65 6.52 12.84
N ILE A 232 -35.82 7.05 12.44
CA ILE A 232 -36.23 8.44 12.14
C ILE A 232 -35.42 9.29 11.12
N PRO A 233 -36.05 9.81 10.04
CA PRO A 233 -35.38 10.58 9.00
C PRO A 233 -35.26 12.08 9.36
N PRO A 234 -34.16 12.79 9.03
CA PRO A 234 -34.22 14.24 8.93
C PRO A 234 -34.91 14.62 7.61
N THR A 235 -36.01 15.35 7.78
CA THR A 235 -36.82 16.01 6.78
C THR A 235 -36.04 17.04 5.97
N CYS A 236 -36.52 17.31 4.76
CA CYS A 236 -35.91 18.20 3.79
C CYS A 236 -36.53 19.60 3.87
N SER A 237 -35.71 20.64 3.91
CA SER A 237 -36.10 22.01 3.55
C SER A 237 -34.97 22.72 2.80
N ASP A 238 -35.33 23.87 2.25
CA ASP A 238 -34.91 24.42 0.95
C ASP A 238 -33.44 24.86 0.80
N SER A 239 -33.13 25.46 -0.35
CA SER A 239 -31.80 25.86 -0.81
C SER A 239 -31.01 26.61 0.28
N GLN A 240 -29.91 26.01 0.72
CA GLN A 240 -28.96 26.65 1.63
C GLN A 240 -27.80 27.20 0.80
N PHE A 241 -27.40 28.43 1.09
CA PHE A 241 -26.21 29.07 0.56
C PHE A 241 -25.15 29.05 1.67
N ASP A 242 -23.87 28.95 1.32
CA ASP A 242 -22.80 29.13 2.30
C ASP A 242 -22.64 30.60 2.71
N GLU A 243 -21.78 30.88 3.70
CA GLU A 243 -21.53 32.24 4.21
C GLU A 243 -20.95 33.19 3.15
N GLN A 244 -20.52 32.66 2.00
CA GLN A 244 -19.98 33.39 0.86
C GLN A 244 -21.01 33.59 -0.27
N GLY A 245 -22.23 33.05 -0.12
CA GLY A 245 -23.33 33.21 -1.07
C GLY A 245 -23.32 32.21 -2.23
N GLU A 246 -22.52 31.14 -2.16
CA GLU A 246 -22.54 30.08 -3.17
C GLU A 246 -23.61 29.03 -2.88
N GLU A 247 -24.28 28.56 -3.94
CA GLU A 247 -25.39 27.61 -3.84
C GLU A 247 -24.89 26.21 -3.45
N ILE A 248 -25.35 25.67 -2.33
CA ILE A 248 -24.91 24.35 -1.84
C ILE A 248 -25.55 23.25 -2.70
N ILE A 249 -24.73 22.63 -3.55
CA ILE A 249 -25.13 21.53 -4.43
C ILE A 249 -25.50 20.29 -3.57
N LYS A 250 -26.79 19.92 -3.57
CA LYS A 250 -27.29 18.75 -2.83
C LYS A 250 -27.09 17.45 -3.64
N TYR A 251 -26.29 16.52 -3.09
CA TYR A 251 -26.09 15.17 -3.64
C TYR A 251 -27.05 14.14 -3.01
N CYS A 252 -27.46 13.10 -3.76
CA CYS A 252 -28.26 11.99 -3.19
C CYS A 252 -27.40 11.06 -2.30
N ARG A 253 -28.01 10.50 -1.24
CA ARG A 253 -27.41 9.53 -0.31
C ARG A 253 -28.02 8.13 -0.46
N CYS A 254 -28.40 7.76 -1.68
CA CYS A 254 -29.12 6.54 -1.96
C CYS A 254 -28.12 5.36 -2.06
N ASN A 255 -28.34 4.29 -1.29
CA ASN A 255 -27.45 3.11 -1.26
C ASN A 255 -27.92 1.95 -2.15
N SER A 256 -28.99 2.13 -2.93
CA SER A 256 -29.53 1.13 -3.88
C SER A 256 -29.22 1.49 -5.34
N GLU A 257 -29.06 0.47 -6.20
CA GLU A 257 -28.66 0.61 -7.61
C GLU A 257 -29.60 1.52 -8.40
N CYS A 258 -29.14 2.71 -8.81
CA CYS A 258 -29.90 3.62 -9.65
C CYS A 258 -29.84 3.20 -11.12
N LYS A 259 -30.85 2.46 -11.62
CA LYS A 259 -30.91 2.02 -13.02
C LYS A 259 -31.56 3.08 -13.93
N GLY A 260 -30.70 3.84 -14.60
CA GLY A 260 -31.08 4.90 -15.54
C GLY A 260 -31.48 6.22 -14.84
N ASN A 261 -31.63 7.30 -15.61
CA ASN A 261 -31.97 8.66 -15.16
C ASN A 261 -33.36 8.81 -14.46
N ARG A 262 -33.87 7.78 -13.80
CA ARG A 262 -35.22 7.67 -13.25
C ARG A 262 -35.25 7.49 -11.71
N CYS A 263 -34.15 7.73 -11.01
CA CYS A 263 -34.13 7.78 -9.54
C CYS A 263 -35.03 8.92 -9.01
N CYS A 264 -35.77 8.65 -7.92
CA CYS A 264 -36.64 9.61 -7.25
C CYS A 264 -35.88 10.90 -6.84
N CYS A 265 -34.61 10.81 -6.43
CA CYS A 265 -33.82 11.98 -6.05
C CYS A 265 -33.52 12.94 -7.21
N LYS A 266 -33.52 12.45 -8.45
CA LYS A 266 -33.38 13.31 -9.64
C LYS A 266 -34.68 14.03 -10.00
N LYS A 267 -35.84 13.43 -9.71
CA LYS A 267 -37.15 14.11 -9.83
C LYS A 267 -37.27 15.29 -8.86
N GLU A 268 -36.58 15.20 -7.73
CA GLU A 268 -36.48 16.23 -6.68
C GLU A 268 -35.28 17.19 -6.87
N GLY A 269 -34.70 17.26 -8.07
CA GLY A 269 -33.66 18.24 -8.41
C GLY A 269 -32.26 17.99 -7.83
N ARG A 270 -31.95 16.80 -7.28
CA ARG A 270 -30.63 16.51 -6.69
C ARG A 270 -29.64 15.91 -7.69
N PHE A 271 -28.36 16.25 -7.53
CA PHE A 271 -27.28 15.76 -8.40
C PHE A 271 -26.74 14.39 -7.94
N CYS A 272 -26.37 13.53 -8.90
CA CYS A 272 -25.78 12.23 -8.62
C CYS A 272 -24.26 12.40 -8.39
N GLY A 273 -23.73 11.89 -7.26
CA GLY A 273 -22.30 11.92 -6.97
C GLY A 273 -21.54 10.82 -7.72
N ASN A 274 -20.44 11.17 -8.40
CA ASN A 274 -19.64 10.29 -9.27
C ASN A 274 -18.91 9.10 -8.58
N LYS A 275 -19.27 8.70 -7.35
CA LYS A 275 -18.75 7.49 -6.70
C LYS A 275 -19.69 6.28 -6.77
N CYS A 276 -20.86 6.42 -7.41
CA CYS A 276 -21.85 5.36 -7.51
C CYS A 276 -21.75 4.59 -8.84
N HIS A 277 -20.78 3.65 -8.92
CA HIS A 277 -20.74 2.50 -9.86
C HIS A 277 -20.16 2.73 -11.30
N LYS A 278 -19.54 1.66 -11.85
CA LYS A 278 -19.02 1.57 -13.23
C LYS A 278 -20.17 1.26 -14.21
N SER A 279 -20.14 1.89 -15.38
CA SER A 279 -21.09 1.65 -16.48
C SER A 279 -20.90 0.25 -17.08
N LEU A 280 -21.88 -0.64 -16.88
CA LEU A 280 -22.01 -1.89 -17.62
C LEU A 280 -23.41 -2.03 -18.22
N SER A 281 -23.47 -2.62 -19.41
CA SER A 281 -24.69 -2.87 -20.18
C SER A 281 -25.53 -3.98 -19.57
N CYS A 282 -26.84 -3.72 -19.48
CA CYS A 282 -27.82 -4.65 -18.92
C CYS A 282 -27.97 -5.92 -19.76
N SER A 283 -27.88 -7.06 -19.11
CA SER A 283 -28.39 -8.34 -19.59
C SER A 283 -29.33 -8.90 -18.54
N ASN A 284 -30.63 -8.71 -18.71
CA ASN A 284 -31.58 -9.78 -18.39
C ASN A 284 -32.88 -9.66 -19.18
N ASN A 285 -33.18 -10.81 -19.79
CA ASN A 285 -34.41 -11.20 -20.44
C ASN A 285 -35.47 -11.58 -19.39
N PHE A 286 -36.73 -11.55 -19.85
CA PHE A 286 -37.94 -12.16 -19.30
C PHE A 286 -38.61 -11.42 -18.13
N LEU A 287 -39.93 -11.30 -18.03
CA LEU A 287 -41.11 -11.58 -18.84
C LEU A 287 -42.31 -11.05 -18.04
N ALA A 288 -43.34 -10.62 -18.76
CA ALA A 288 -44.69 -10.24 -18.33
C ALA A 288 -44.83 -8.96 -17.48
#